data_AF-A0A9E1SZ91-F1
#
_entry.id   AF-A0A9E1SZ91-F1
#
_cell.length_a   1.000
_cell.length_b   1.000
_cell.length_c   1.000
_cell.angle_alpha   90.00
_cell.angle_beta   90.00
_cell.angle_gamma   90.00
#
_symmetry.space_group_name_H-M   'P 1'
#
loop_
_entity.id
_entity.type
_entity.pdbx_description
1 polymer ?
#
loop_
_entity_poly.entity_id
_entity_poly.type
_entity_poly.pdbx_seq_one_letter_code
_entity_poly.pdbx_strand_id
1 'polypeptide(L)'
;SFWNTLTGLGSGGSDEYSLKLQNQLDSNYPQPQHMIEFTYDLIQRDKLSFDKSKNDHRVVTFHDSCNVARGSNMGDIENGQFILPREVIKAACNNFSDMHKSTIKSATFCCGGGGGLLTDDLIDLRIKGAKPRMHALKQSEQDNGVNTLAAICAICKSQFSKVLPNYDFDPYMIVSVHQLVSDAIILTKDSET
;
A
#
# COMPACT_ATOMS: atom_id res chain seq x y z
N SER A 1 11.17 3.80 5.98
CA SER A 1 11.52 4.17 7.37
C SER A 1 10.76 5.40 7.86
N PHE A 2 10.29 6.31 6.99
CA PHE A 2 9.64 7.57 7.39
C PHE A 2 8.46 7.46 8.36
N TRP A 3 7.65 6.40 8.26
CA TRP A 3 6.48 6.19 9.12
C TRP A 3 6.80 6.00 10.60
N ASN A 4 7.88 5.28 10.91
CA ASN A 4 8.24 4.98 12.31
C ASN A 4 9.04 6.12 12.97
N THR A 5 9.51 7.09 12.17
CA THR A 5 10.21 8.28 12.67
C THR A 5 9.26 9.40 13.07
N LEU A 6 8.02 9.42 12.57
CA LEU A 6 7.02 10.42 12.96
C LEU A 6 6.24 10.02 14.22
N THR A 7 6.08 8.72 14.48
CA THR A 7 5.53 8.24 15.77
C THR A 7 6.50 8.42 16.95
N GLY A 8 7.69 9.00 16.74
CA GLY A 8 8.72 9.17 17.78
C GLY A 8 9.35 10.57 17.88
N LEU A 9 9.06 11.49 16.97
CA LEU A 9 9.55 12.87 17.08
C LEU A 9 8.36 13.78 17.38
N GLY A 10 8.19 14.12 18.65
CA GLY A 10 7.28 15.18 19.08
C GLY A 10 5.93 14.75 19.62
N SER A 11 5.30 13.67 19.11
CA SER A 11 3.96 13.29 19.55
C SER A 11 3.91 12.95 21.05
N GLY A 12 3.15 13.71 21.83
CA GLY A 12 3.07 13.59 23.29
C GLY A 12 4.30 14.10 24.05
N GLY A 13 5.30 14.64 23.36
CA GLY A 13 6.49 15.24 23.96
C GLY A 13 6.23 16.67 24.44
N SER A 14 6.80 17.02 25.59
CA SER A 14 6.62 18.34 26.22
C SER A 14 7.86 19.25 26.13
N ASP A 15 8.95 18.81 25.50
CA ASP A 15 10.14 19.64 25.29
C ASP A 15 9.95 20.68 24.18
N GLU A 16 10.82 21.70 24.17
CA GLU A 16 10.74 22.82 23.23
C GLU A 16 10.68 22.39 21.76
N TYR A 17 11.46 21.38 21.37
CA TYR A 17 11.53 20.93 19.98
C TYR A 17 10.31 20.09 19.60
N SER A 18 9.86 19.23 20.51
CA SER A 18 8.61 18.47 20.36
C SER A 18 7.41 19.41 20.20
N LEU A 19 7.30 20.46 21.01
CA LEU A 19 6.22 21.45 20.91
C LEU A 19 6.32 22.27 19.61
N LYS A 20 7.53 22.70 19.22
CA LYS A 20 7.75 23.39 17.94
C LYS A 20 7.35 22.55 16.73
N LEU A 21 7.58 21.24 16.77
CA LEU A 21 7.19 20.33 15.70
C LEU A 21 5.67 20.08 15.70
N GLN A 22 5.07 19.82 16.86
CA GLN A 22 3.62 19.64 17.01
C GLN A 22 2.83 20.88 16.53
N ASN A 23 3.30 22.09 16.87
CA ASN A 23 2.65 23.34 16.47
C ASN A 23 2.75 23.66 14.96
N GLN A 24 3.63 22.98 14.21
CA GLN A 24 3.70 23.13 12.75
C GLN A 24 2.64 22.31 12.00
N LEU A 25 2.03 21.34 12.69
CA LEU A 25 1.08 20.41 12.12
C LEU A 25 -0.32 20.71 12.65
N ASP A 26 -1.34 20.57 11.80
CA ASP A 26 -2.74 20.79 12.21
C ASP A 26 -3.19 19.68 13.17
N SER A 27 -3.43 20.05 14.42
CA SER A 27 -3.84 19.14 15.49
C SER A 27 -5.24 18.54 15.30
N ASN A 28 -6.00 19.04 14.32
CA ASN A 28 -7.31 18.46 13.97
C ASN A 28 -7.18 17.13 13.20
N TYR A 29 -5.98 16.75 12.76
CA TYR A 29 -5.73 15.53 11.98
C TYR A 29 -4.69 14.62 12.64
N PRO A 30 -4.76 13.28 12.44
CA PRO A 30 -3.77 12.35 12.98
C PRO A 30 -2.34 12.63 12.49
N GLN A 31 -1.34 12.44 13.35
CA GLN A 31 0.06 12.73 13.07
C GLN A 31 0.96 11.58 13.58
N PRO A 32 1.61 10.80 12.69
CA PRO A 32 1.45 10.77 11.23
C PRO A 32 0.13 10.14 10.77
N GLN A 33 -0.34 10.51 9.57
CA GLN A 33 -1.49 9.87 8.89
C GLN A 33 -1.09 9.32 7.52
N HIS A 34 -1.41 8.05 7.25
CA HIS A 34 -1.08 7.40 6.00
C HIS A 34 -2.16 7.80 4.99
N MET A 35 -1.78 8.00 3.73
CA MET A 35 -2.73 8.38 2.69
C MET A 35 -3.91 7.39 2.56
N ILE A 36 -3.70 6.13 2.97
CA ILE A 36 -4.76 5.11 3.00
C ILE A 36 -5.82 5.39 4.06
N GLU A 37 -5.45 5.95 5.22
CA GLU A 37 -6.38 6.32 6.30
C GLU A 37 -7.26 7.47 5.83
N PHE A 38 -6.66 8.50 5.22
CA PHE A 38 -7.39 9.62 4.67
C PHE A 38 -8.37 9.19 3.56
N THR A 39 -7.90 8.36 2.61
CA THR A 39 -8.78 7.85 1.55
C THR A 39 -9.90 6.99 2.13
N TYR A 40 -9.61 6.09 3.07
CA TYR A 40 -10.62 5.26 3.71
C TYR A 40 -11.69 6.10 4.45
N ASP A 41 -11.28 7.11 5.22
CA ASP A 41 -12.18 8.03 5.90
C ASP A 41 -13.11 8.76 4.91
N LEU A 42 -12.58 9.25 3.78
CA LEU A 42 -13.41 9.88 2.75
C LEU A 42 -14.42 8.90 2.12
N ILE A 43 -14.05 7.62 1.96
CA ILE A 43 -14.97 6.58 1.49
C ILE A 43 -16.08 6.36 2.53
N GLN A 44 -15.73 6.25 3.81
CA GLN A 44 -16.72 6.03 4.88
C GLN A 44 -17.68 7.22 5.06
N ARG A 45 -17.25 8.43 4.71
CA ARG A 45 -18.07 9.65 4.74
C ARG A 45 -18.83 9.93 3.43
N ASP A 46 -18.87 8.97 2.52
CA ASP A 46 -19.50 9.08 1.19
C ASP A 46 -19.03 10.34 0.41
N LYS A 47 -17.75 10.72 0.58
CA LYS A 47 -17.15 11.86 -0.13
C LYS A 47 -16.50 11.48 -1.45
N LEU A 48 -16.30 10.18 -1.70
CA LEU A 48 -15.74 9.66 -2.95
C LEU A 48 -16.75 8.74 -3.62
N SER A 49 -16.92 8.96 -4.93
CA SER A 49 -17.72 8.09 -5.80
C SER A 49 -16.78 7.38 -6.78
N PHE A 50 -17.08 6.12 -7.11
CA PHE A 50 -16.24 5.29 -7.96
C PHE A 50 -17.01 4.63 -9.10
N ASP A 51 -16.46 4.72 -10.31
CA ASP A 51 -16.76 3.81 -11.42
C ASP A 51 -15.77 2.63 -11.37
N LYS A 52 -16.16 1.58 -10.64
CA LYS A 52 -15.32 0.38 -10.46
C LYS A 52 -15.02 -0.34 -11.77
N SER A 53 -15.84 -0.15 -12.82
CA SER A 53 -15.67 -0.83 -14.11
C SER A 53 -14.35 -0.44 -14.80
N LYS A 54 -13.80 0.73 -14.48
CA LYS A 54 -12.46 1.15 -14.94
C LYS A 54 -11.36 0.18 -14.54
N ASN A 55 -11.59 -0.62 -13.50
CA ASN A 55 -10.66 -1.62 -12.99
C ASN A 55 -11.02 -3.07 -13.37
N ASP A 56 -12.06 -3.34 -14.18
CA ASP A 56 -12.53 -4.71 -14.43
C ASP A 56 -11.53 -5.61 -15.16
N HIS A 57 -10.60 -5.02 -15.90
CA HIS A 57 -9.49 -5.71 -16.54
C HIS A 57 -8.44 -6.25 -15.53
N ARG A 58 -8.54 -5.84 -14.26
CA ARG A 58 -7.62 -6.22 -13.19
C ARG A 58 -8.27 -7.24 -12.26
N VAL A 59 -7.53 -8.31 -11.95
CA VAL A 59 -7.77 -9.18 -10.80
C VAL A 59 -6.69 -8.86 -9.78
N VAL A 60 -7.09 -8.07 -8.77
CA VAL A 60 -6.15 -7.41 -7.86
C VAL A 60 -5.85 -8.30 -6.65
N THR A 61 -4.57 -8.41 -6.29
CA THR A 61 -4.13 -8.86 -4.97
C THR A 61 -3.34 -7.76 -4.26
N PHE A 62 -3.06 -7.92 -2.95
CA PHE A 62 -2.41 -6.90 -2.15
C PHE A 62 -1.08 -7.37 -1.52
N HIS A 63 -0.04 -6.56 -1.66
CA HIS A 63 1.22 -6.72 -0.95
C HIS A 63 1.20 -5.97 0.39
N ASP A 64 1.01 -6.70 1.48
CA ASP A 64 1.21 -6.17 2.83
C ASP A 64 2.68 -5.74 3.02
N SER A 65 2.91 -4.43 2.98
CA SER A 65 4.26 -3.85 3.02
C SER A 65 4.88 -4.03 4.40
N CYS A 66 6.06 -4.64 4.48
CA CYS A 66 6.64 -5.10 5.76
C CYS A 66 6.81 -4.00 6.82
N ASN A 67 7.18 -2.78 6.42
CA ASN A 67 7.33 -1.65 7.36
C ASN A 67 6.01 -1.29 8.05
N VAL A 68 4.91 -1.36 7.30
CA VAL A 68 3.57 -1.08 7.81
C VAL A 68 3.06 -2.29 8.58
N ALA A 69 3.12 -3.48 7.97
CA ALA A 69 2.63 -4.73 8.54
C ALA A 69 3.24 -5.08 9.91
N ARG A 70 4.51 -4.71 10.14
CA ARG A 70 5.26 -5.05 11.37
C ARG A 70 5.50 -3.85 12.29
N GLY A 71 5.33 -2.64 11.80
CA GLY A 71 5.78 -1.42 12.49
C GLY A 71 4.68 -0.43 12.85
N SER A 72 3.44 -0.65 12.43
CA SER A 72 2.35 0.30 12.64
C SER A 72 1.01 -0.39 12.83
N ASN A 73 0.11 0.29 13.53
CA ASN A 73 -1.33 0.18 13.34
C ASN A 73 -1.81 1.40 12.53
N MET A 74 -2.98 1.34 11.88
CA MET A 74 -3.53 2.45 11.08
C MET A 74 -5.02 2.64 11.38
N GLY A 75 -5.50 3.88 11.36
CA GLY A 75 -6.92 4.22 11.43
C GLY A 75 -7.58 3.97 12.78
N ASP A 76 -6.81 3.92 13.87
CA ASP A 76 -7.28 3.70 15.25
C ASP A 76 -8.17 2.45 15.44
N ILE A 77 -8.09 1.49 14.52
CA ILE A 77 -8.76 0.19 14.62
C ILE A 77 -7.72 -0.92 14.72
N GLU A 78 -8.05 -1.98 15.46
CA GLU A 78 -7.17 -3.14 15.56
C GLU A 78 -6.92 -3.74 14.17
N ASN A 79 -5.66 -4.01 13.83
CA ASN A 79 -5.26 -4.57 12.54
C ASN A 79 -5.59 -3.66 11.34
N GLY A 80 -5.78 -2.36 11.54
CA GLY A 80 -6.20 -1.44 10.48
C GLY A 80 -5.20 -1.36 9.32
N GLN A 81 -3.91 -1.58 9.57
CA GLN A 81 -2.88 -1.68 8.53
C GLN A 81 -3.10 -2.84 7.56
N PHE A 82 -3.88 -3.84 7.94
CA PHE A 82 -4.30 -4.95 7.08
C PHE A 82 -5.70 -4.73 6.49
N ILE A 83 -6.57 -4.01 7.18
CA ILE A 83 -7.98 -3.81 6.81
C ILE A 83 -8.11 -2.68 5.79
N LEU A 84 -7.61 -1.48 6.14
CA LEU A 84 -7.82 -0.25 5.38
C LEU A 84 -7.39 -0.38 3.91
N PRO A 85 -6.19 -0.91 3.57
CA PRO A 85 -5.81 -1.04 2.16
C PRO A 85 -6.74 -1.94 1.37
N ARG A 86 -7.24 -3.03 1.98
CA ARG A 86 -8.13 -3.98 1.33
C ARG A 86 -9.51 -3.38 1.09
N GLU A 87 -10.04 -2.65 2.07
CA GLU A 87 -11.34 -1.98 1.93
C GLU A 87 -11.28 -0.86 0.87
N VAL A 88 -10.19 -0.09 0.81
CA VAL A 88 -9.97 0.89 -0.26
C VAL A 88 -9.89 0.22 -1.64
N ILE A 89 -9.20 -0.91 -1.77
CA ILE A 89 -9.17 -1.67 -3.04
C ILE A 89 -10.57 -2.15 -3.42
N LYS A 90 -11.34 -2.74 -2.49
CA LYS A 90 -12.70 -3.23 -2.75
C LYS A 90 -13.68 -2.10 -3.11
N ALA A 91 -13.46 -0.89 -2.61
CA ALA A 91 -14.23 0.28 -3.01
C ALA A 91 -13.94 0.68 -4.46
N ALA A 92 -12.70 0.56 -4.92
CA ALA A 92 -12.28 0.98 -6.26
C ALA A 92 -12.31 -0.14 -7.33
N CYS A 93 -12.34 -1.42 -6.95
CA CYS A 93 -12.20 -2.56 -7.85
C CYS A 93 -13.27 -3.63 -7.63
N ASN A 94 -13.76 -4.25 -8.71
CA ASN A 94 -14.72 -5.36 -8.63
C ASN A 94 -14.05 -6.70 -8.31
N ASN A 95 -12.83 -6.92 -8.82
CA ASN A 95 -12.14 -8.20 -8.67
C ASN A 95 -10.95 -8.06 -7.72
N PHE A 96 -11.08 -8.59 -6.50
CA PHE A 96 -10.02 -8.65 -5.51
C PHE A 96 -9.91 -10.06 -4.94
N SER A 97 -8.69 -10.61 -4.90
CA SER A 97 -8.37 -11.87 -4.24
C SER A 97 -7.09 -11.72 -3.43
N ASP A 98 -7.16 -12.00 -2.14
CA ASP A 98 -5.98 -12.08 -1.29
C ASP A 98 -5.13 -13.31 -1.64
N MET A 99 -3.83 -13.23 -1.34
CA MET A 99 -2.94 -14.40 -1.41
C MET A 99 -3.20 -15.35 -0.23
N HIS A 100 -2.61 -16.55 -0.29
CA HIS A 100 -2.74 -17.54 0.78
C HIS A 100 -2.40 -16.96 2.17
N LYS A 101 -3.23 -17.30 3.18
CA LYS A 101 -3.19 -16.72 4.54
C LYS A 101 -1.82 -16.78 5.23
N SER A 102 -0.99 -17.78 4.91
CA SER A 102 0.35 -17.93 5.47
C SER A 102 1.39 -16.98 4.87
N THR A 103 1.00 -16.12 3.93
CA THR A 103 1.90 -15.25 3.15
C THR A 103 1.52 -13.78 3.21
N ILE A 104 0.49 -13.42 3.99
CA ILE A 104 -0.08 -12.07 4.10
C ILE A 104 -0.12 -11.61 5.56
N LYS A 105 -0.51 -10.35 5.78
CA LYS A 105 -0.62 -9.72 7.10
C LYS A 105 0.68 -9.83 7.90
N SER A 106 0.64 -10.27 9.15
CA SER A 106 1.83 -10.46 10.00
C SER A 106 2.81 -11.52 9.44
N ALA A 107 2.31 -12.48 8.64
CA ALA A 107 3.11 -13.48 7.95
C ALA A 107 3.64 -13.01 6.58
N THR A 108 3.49 -11.72 6.24
CA THR A 108 3.93 -11.18 4.95
C THR A 108 5.43 -11.38 4.70
N PHE A 109 5.74 -11.80 3.47
CA PHE A 109 7.10 -11.81 2.93
C PHE A 109 7.52 -10.42 2.40
N CYS A 110 8.79 -10.07 2.63
CA CYS A 110 9.42 -8.84 2.15
C CYS A 110 9.45 -8.76 0.62
N CYS A 111 9.43 -7.55 0.07
CA CYS A 111 9.66 -7.30 -1.36
C CYS A 111 11.13 -7.45 -1.79
N GLY A 112 12.07 -7.44 -0.84
CA GLY A 112 13.51 -7.51 -1.09
C GLY A 112 14.21 -6.16 -1.33
N GLY A 113 13.48 -5.04 -1.33
CA GLY A 113 14.06 -3.69 -1.62
C GLY A 113 14.21 -2.75 -0.42
N GLY A 114 13.70 -3.10 0.76
CA GLY A 114 13.80 -2.27 1.97
C GLY A 114 15.20 -2.25 2.59
N GLY A 115 15.37 -1.52 3.70
CA GLY A 115 16.60 -1.59 4.52
C GLY A 115 17.88 -1.05 3.86
N GLY A 116 17.75 -0.11 2.92
CA GLY A 116 18.90 0.42 2.18
C GLY A 116 19.34 -0.42 0.98
N LEU A 117 18.60 -1.48 0.65
CA LEU A 117 18.95 -2.39 -0.43
C LEU A 117 18.60 -1.87 -1.83
N LEU A 118 17.81 -0.80 -1.97
CA LEU A 118 17.30 -0.29 -3.25
C LEU A 118 18.36 0.45 -4.10
N THR A 119 19.57 -0.10 -4.17
CA THR A 119 20.62 0.27 -5.12
C THR A 119 20.69 -0.74 -6.25
N ASP A 120 21.27 -0.35 -7.38
CA ASP A 120 21.37 -1.21 -8.57
C ASP A 120 22.47 -2.28 -8.41
N ASP A 121 23.53 -1.99 -7.65
CA ASP A 121 24.61 -2.96 -7.34
C ASP A 121 24.13 -4.19 -6.56
N LEU A 122 22.94 -4.11 -5.96
CA LEU A 122 22.36 -5.18 -5.14
C LEU A 122 21.19 -5.90 -5.81
N ILE A 123 21.01 -5.74 -7.14
CA ILE A 123 19.87 -6.33 -7.86
C ILE A 123 19.75 -7.86 -7.66
N ASP A 124 20.85 -8.60 -7.67
CA ASP A 124 20.83 -10.05 -7.45
C ASP A 124 20.34 -10.43 -6.06
N LEU A 125 20.75 -9.68 -5.03
CA LEU A 125 20.29 -9.89 -3.66
C LEU A 125 18.80 -9.54 -3.53
N ARG A 126 18.38 -8.45 -4.16
CA ARG A 126 16.99 -7.98 -4.19
C ARG A 126 16.06 -9.02 -4.84
N ILE A 127 16.48 -9.62 -5.96
CA ILE A 127 15.76 -10.69 -6.64
C ILE A 127 15.64 -11.90 -5.71
N LYS A 128 16.76 -12.40 -5.16
CA LYS A 128 16.77 -13.55 -4.25
C LYS A 128 15.92 -13.32 -3.00
N GLY A 129 15.99 -12.12 -2.42
CA GLY A 129 15.21 -11.73 -1.25
C GLY A 129 13.69 -11.68 -1.50
N ALA A 130 13.28 -11.41 -2.74
CA ALA A 130 11.86 -11.39 -3.13
C ALA A 130 11.29 -12.79 -3.40
N LYS A 131 12.13 -13.82 -3.54
CA LYS A 131 11.72 -15.18 -3.97
C LYS A 131 10.50 -15.73 -3.23
N PRO A 132 10.39 -15.68 -1.88
CA PRO A 132 9.21 -16.18 -1.18
C PRO A 132 7.92 -15.43 -1.55
N ARG A 133 8.01 -14.12 -1.78
CA ARG A 133 6.88 -13.29 -2.24
C ARG A 133 6.49 -13.62 -3.67
N MET A 134 7.46 -13.85 -4.55
CA MET A 134 7.19 -14.21 -5.96
C MET A 134 6.53 -15.58 -6.07
N HIS A 135 6.91 -16.55 -5.24
CA HIS A 135 6.21 -17.84 -5.18
C HIS A 135 4.76 -17.69 -4.72
N ALA A 136 4.50 -16.89 -3.68
CA ALA A 136 3.14 -16.62 -3.20
C ALA A 136 2.28 -15.90 -4.26
N LEU A 137 2.87 -14.97 -5.01
CA LEU A 137 2.21 -14.28 -6.12
C LEU A 137 1.89 -15.26 -7.26
N LYS A 138 2.84 -16.13 -7.63
CA LYS A 138 2.65 -17.13 -8.69
C LYS A 138 1.52 -18.10 -8.36
N GLN A 139 1.45 -18.53 -7.11
CA GLN A 139 0.33 -19.34 -6.65
C GLN A 139 -1.01 -18.60 -6.79
N SER A 140 -1.06 -17.30 -6.46
CA SER A 140 -2.30 -16.51 -6.57
C SER A 140 -2.69 -16.21 -8.02
N GLU A 141 -1.71 -16.06 -8.92
CA GLU A 141 -1.95 -16.01 -10.36
C GLU A 141 -2.59 -17.31 -10.86
N GLN A 142 -2.07 -18.47 -10.43
CA GLN A 142 -2.57 -19.79 -10.84
C GLN A 142 -3.94 -20.13 -10.25
N ASP A 143 -4.13 -19.89 -8.95
CA ASP A 143 -5.33 -20.29 -8.21
C ASP A 143 -6.51 -19.34 -8.44
N ASN A 144 -6.24 -18.05 -8.66
CA ASN A 144 -7.27 -17.00 -8.70
C ASN A 144 -7.20 -16.09 -9.93
N GLY A 145 -6.27 -16.32 -10.87
CA GLY A 145 -6.14 -15.48 -12.06
C GLY A 145 -5.63 -14.06 -11.76
N VAL A 146 -4.95 -13.86 -10.62
CA VAL A 146 -4.40 -12.56 -10.23
C VAL A 146 -3.44 -12.04 -11.30
N ASN A 147 -3.73 -10.85 -11.82
CA ASN A 147 -2.92 -10.17 -12.84
C ASN A 147 -2.44 -8.78 -12.41
N THR A 148 -2.74 -8.36 -11.18
CA THR A 148 -2.36 -7.05 -10.63
C THR A 148 -1.96 -7.18 -9.17
N LEU A 149 -0.77 -6.69 -8.81
CA LEU A 149 -0.27 -6.61 -7.44
C LEU A 149 -0.35 -5.15 -6.96
N ALA A 150 -1.20 -4.85 -5.98
CA ALA A 150 -1.29 -3.52 -5.39
C ALA A 150 -0.37 -3.38 -4.17
N ALA A 151 0.26 -2.21 -4.02
CA ALA A 151 1.07 -1.87 -2.85
C ALA A 151 0.79 -0.44 -2.34
N ILE A 152 1.00 -0.23 -1.05
CA ILE A 152 0.96 1.12 -0.41
C ILE A 152 2.35 1.72 -0.18
N CYS A 153 3.42 0.94 -0.38
CA CYS A 153 4.78 1.38 -0.15
C CYS A 153 5.49 1.70 -1.48
N ALA A 154 6.00 2.93 -1.60
CA ALA A 154 6.77 3.35 -2.76
C ALA A 154 8.01 2.47 -3.03
N ILE A 155 8.72 2.06 -1.97
CA ILE A 155 9.88 1.14 -2.09
C ILE A 155 9.44 -0.20 -2.66
N CYS A 156 8.32 -0.76 -2.19
CA CYS A 156 7.79 -2.01 -2.75
C CYS A 156 7.45 -1.84 -4.24
N LYS A 157 6.84 -0.72 -4.64
CA LYS A 157 6.53 -0.45 -6.04
C LYS A 157 7.80 -0.38 -6.91
N SER A 158 8.79 0.41 -6.52
CA SER A 158 10.07 0.53 -7.23
C SER A 158 10.88 -0.78 -7.25
N GLN A 159 10.73 -1.62 -6.22
CA GLN A 159 11.37 -2.92 -6.15
C GLN A 159 10.72 -3.91 -7.12
N PHE A 160 9.40 -4.06 -7.06
CA PHE A 160 8.71 -5.04 -7.90
C PHE A 160 8.80 -4.71 -9.38
N SER A 161 8.81 -3.43 -9.77
CA SER A 161 8.97 -3.08 -11.20
C SER A 161 10.28 -3.60 -11.80
N LYS A 162 11.33 -3.78 -10.99
CA LYS A 162 12.61 -4.38 -11.40
C LYS A 162 12.67 -5.89 -11.21
N VAL A 163 11.97 -6.44 -10.20
CA VAL A 163 12.07 -7.86 -9.85
C VAL A 163 11.07 -8.75 -10.59
N LEU A 164 9.84 -8.28 -10.84
CA LEU A 164 8.79 -9.06 -11.49
C LEU A 164 9.22 -9.72 -12.82
N PRO A 165 9.96 -9.04 -13.71
CA PRO A 165 10.44 -9.65 -14.96
C PRO A 165 11.37 -10.86 -14.76
N ASN A 166 12.05 -10.96 -13.62
CA ASN A 166 12.94 -12.09 -13.30
C ASN A 166 12.16 -13.34 -12.84
N TYR A 167 10.85 -13.24 -12.73
CA TYR A 167 9.93 -14.32 -12.31
C TYR A 167 8.77 -14.49 -13.30
N ASP A 168 8.99 -14.09 -14.56
CA ASP A 168 8.03 -14.22 -15.67
C ASP A 168 6.71 -13.46 -15.46
N PHE A 169 6.77 -12.34 -14.74
CA PHE A 169 5.65 -11.40 -14.60
C PHE A 169 5.89 -10.12 -15.40
N ASP A 170 4.81 -9.48 -15.82
CA ASP A 170 4.87 -8.14 -16.41
C ASP A 170 5.38 -7.11 -15.38
N PRO A 171 6.39 -6.27 -15.70
CA PRO A 171 6.85 -5.21 -14.79
C PRO A 171 5.76 -4.20 -14.41
N TYR A 172 4.69 -4.07 -15.20
CA TYR A 172 3.53 -3.20 -14.96
C TYR A 172 2.42 -3.87 -14.15
N MET A 173 2.57 -5.15 -13.78
CA MET A 173 1.66 -5.84 -12.86
C MET A 173 1.59 -5.14 -11.49
N ILE A 174 2.66 -4.43 -11.08
CA ILE A 174 2.70 -3.68 -9.83
C ILE A 174 2.09 -2.28 -9.96
N VAL A 175 1.07 -2.00 -9.14
CA VAL A 175 0.43 -0.68 -9.04
C VAL A 175 0.41 -0.18 -7.61
N SER A 176 0.20 1.12 -7.41
CA SER A 176 -0.16 1.62 -6.08
C SER A 176 -1.66 1.44 -5.83
N VAL A 177 -2.06 1.26 -4.57
CA VAL A 177 -3.50 1.27 -4.22
C VAL A 177 -4.16 2.57 -4.69
N HIS A 178 -3.49 3.70 -4.53
CA HIS A 178 -3.99 5.00 -4.99
C HIS A 178 -4.04 5.15 -6.52
N GLN A 179 -3.37 4.30 -7.30
CA GLN A 179 -3.57 4.25 -8.75
C GLN A 179 -4.92 3.59 -9.08
N LEU A 180 -5.30 2.53 -8.36
CA LEU A 180 -6.63 1.90 -8.51
C LEU A 180 -7.75 2.87 -8.15
N VAL A 181 -7.56 3.65 -7.08
CA VAL A 181 -8.46 4.74 -6.67
C VAL A 181 -8.53 5.81 -7.76
N SER A 182 -7.38 6.26 -8.28
CA SER A 182 -7.33 7.29 -9.34
C SER A 182 -8.02 6.85 -10.63
N ASP A 183 -7.92 5.58 -11.00
CA ASP A 183 -8.53 5.08 -12.23
C ASP A 183 -10.05 4.98 -12.11
N ALA A 184 -10.58 4.78 -10.90
CA ALA A 184 -12.02 4.60 -10.65
C ALA A 184 -12.74 5.87 -10.15
N ILE A 185 -12.03 6.82 -9.55
CA ILE A 185 -12.67 7.99 -8.91
C ILE A 185 -13.43 8.85 -9.93
N ILE A 186 -14.68 9.17 -9.60
CA ILE A 186 -15.51 10.09 -10.38
C ILE A 186 -15.26 11.50 -9.84
N LEU A 187 -14.45 12.27 -10.56
CA LEU A 187 -14.30 13.69 -10.31
C LEU A 187 -15.48 14.40 -10.99
N THR A 188 -16.45 14.88 -10.23
CA THR A 188 -17.50 15.76 -10.78
C THR A 188 -16.82 16.94 -11.44
N LYS A 189 -16.98 17.07 -12.76
CA LYS A 189 -16.60 18.26 -13.50
C LYS A 189 -17.82 18.81 -14.21
N ASP A 190 -18.84 19.13 -13.42
CA ASP A 190 -20.04 19.79 -13.94
C ASP A 190 -19.97 21.28 -13.61
N SER A 191 -19.26 21.99 -14.48
CA SER A 191 -19.63 23.35 -14.84
C SER A 191 -19.29 23.52 -16.33
N GLU A 192 -20.21 23.03 -17.16
CA GLU A 192 -20.42 23.62 -18.48
C GLU A 192 -20.79 25.11 -18.26
N THR A 193 -19.92 26.00 -18.71
CA THR A 193 -20.24 27.36 -19.12
C THR A 193 -19.68 27.56 -20.51
#